data_AF-A0A530GYX5-F1
#
_entry.id   AF-A0A530GYX5-F1
#
_cell.length_a   1.000
_cell.length_b   1.000
_cell.length_c   1.000
_cell.angle_alpha   90.00
_cell.angle_beta   90.00
_cell.angle_gamma   90.00
#
_symmetry.space_group_name_H-M   'P 1'
#
loop_
_entity.id
_entity.type
_entity.pdbx_description
1 polymer ?
#
loop_
_entity_poly.entity_id
_entity_poly.type
_entity_poly.pdbx_seq_one_letter_code
_entity_poly.pdbx_strand_id
1 'polypeptide(L)' 'MRVKIIGSAAGGGFPQWNCNYRLSRAARAGVPG' A
#
# COMPACT_ATOMS: atom_id res chain seq x y z
N MET A 1 -17.79 -21.05 -3.24
CA MET A 1 -16.76 -20.69 -2.24
C MET A 1 -16.62 -19.17 -2.20
N ARG A 2 -16.52 -18.54 -1.03
CA ARG A 2 -16.33 -17.08 -0.88
C ARG A 2 -15.13 -16.84 0.06
N VAL A 3 -14.19 -16.00 -0.36
CA VAL A 3 -12.97 -15.67 0.40
C VAL A 3 -12.86 -14.15 0.54
N LYS A 4 -12.52 -13.67 1.74
CA LYS A 4 -12.26 -12.26 2.03
C LYS A 4 -10.77 -12.04 2.22
N ILE A 5 -10.17 -11.22 1.35
CA ILE A 5 -8.80 -10.75 1.53
C ILE A 5 -8.83 -9.57 2.50
N ILE A 6 -8.13 -9.70 3.63
CA ILE A 6 -8.02 -8.66 4.66
C ILE A 6 -6.75 -7.81 4.51
N GLY A 7 -5.79 -8.25 3.68
CA GLY A 7 -4.55 -7.56 3.37
C GLY A 7 -3.75 -8.34 2.32
N SER A 8 -3.09 -7.62 1.42
CA SER A 8 -2.32 -8.18 0.29
C SER A 8 -0.89 -7.65 0.20
N ALA A 9 -0.50 -6.75 1.11
CA ALA A 9 0.83 -6.18 1.12
C ALA A 9 1.87 -7.15 1.68
N ALA A 10 3.11 -7.05 1.19
CA ALA A 10 4.26 -7.71 1.79
C ALA A 10 4.63 -7.07 3.14
N GLY A 11 5.71 -7.55 3.76
CA GLY A 11 6.23 -7.03 5.02
C GLY A 11 6.40 -5.50 5.02
N GLY A 12 5.89 -4.85 6.06
CA GLY A 12 5.93 -3.40 6.24
C GLY A 12 4.82 -2.62 5.53
N GLY A 13 3.96 -3.27 4.74
CA GLY A 13 2.73 -2.69 4.21
C GLY A 13 2.92 -1.74 3.01
N PHE A 14 1.79 -1.23 2.50
CA PHE A 14 1.78 -0.19 1.47
C PHE A 14 0.68 0.84 1.78
N PRO A 15 1.00 2.15 1.83
CA PRO A 15 2.35 2.72 1.83
C PRO A 15 3.13 2.34 3.11
N GLN A 16 4.40 1.97 2.97
CA GLN A 16 5.24 1.69 4.14
C GLN A 16 5.58 3.00 4.88
N TRP A 17 5.50 2.97 6.21
CA TRP A 17 5.52 4.16 7.06
C TRP A 17 6.81 5.00 6.95
N ASN A 18 7.96 4.36 6.78
CA ASN A 18 9.29 4.99 6.68
C ASN A 18 9.85 5.05 5.25
N CYS A 19 9.09 4.60 4.24
CA CYS A 19 9.54 4.58 2.87
C CYS A 19 9.04 5.81 2.11
N ASN A 20 9.91 6.54 1.41
CA ASN A 20 9.55 7.68 0.54
C ASN A 20 9.78 7.44 -0.96
N TYR A 21 9.85 6.18 -1.39
CA TYR A 21 9.89 5.84 -2.82
C TYR A 21 8.62 6.33 -3.55
N ARG A 22 8.68 6.46 -4.89
CA ARG A 22 7.66 7.14 -5.71
C ARG A 22 6.22 6.67 -5.45
N LEU A 23 6.03 5.37 -5.24
CA LEU A 23 4.71 4.77 -5.02
C LEU A 23 4.15 5.08 -3.62
N SER A 24 4.96 4.94 -2.57
CA SER A 24 4.54 5.30 -1.21
C SER A 24 4.25 6.80 -1.11
N ARG A 25 5.03 7.63 -1.81
CA ARG A 25 4.79 9.07 -1.90
C ARG A 25 3.50 9.37 -2.64
N ALA A 26 3.25 8.73 -3.79
CA ALA A 26 2.03 8.89 -4.58
C ALA A 26 0.79 8.47 -3.78
N ALA A 27 0.82 7.33 -3.10
CA ALA A 27 -0.26 6.85 -2.25
C ALA A 27 -0.58 7.82 -1.10
N ARG A 28 0.45 8.37 -0.44
CA ARG A 28 0.26 9.42 0.59
C ARG A 28 -0.26 10.73 0.02
N ALA A 29 0.11 11.07 -1.20
CA ALA A 29 -0.38 12.25 -1.90
C ALA A 29 -1.78 12.06 -2.53
N GLY A 30 -2.39 10.88 -2.39
CA GLY A 30 -3.71 10.58 -2.95
C GLY A 30 -3.73 10.49 -4.47
N VAL A 31 -2.59 10.22 -5.11
CA VAL A 31 -2.50 10.09 -6.57
C VAL A 31 -3.27 8.82 -7.00
N PRO A 32 -4.18 8.91 -7.99
CA PRO A 32 -4.87 7.75 -8.54
C PRO A 32 -3.87 6.70 -9.08
N GLY A 33 -4.18 5.43 -8.82
CA GLY A 33 -3.39 4.27 -9.29
C GLY A 33 -3.83 3.75 -10.64
#